data_AF-A0A968BZP5-F1
#
_entry.id   AF-A0A968BZP5-F1
#
_cell.length_a   1.000
_cell.length_b   1.000
_cell.length_c   1.000
_cell.angle_alpha   90.00
_cell.angle_beta   90.00
_cell.angle_gamma   90.00
#
_symmetry.space_group_name_H-M   'P 1'
#
loop_
_entity.id
_entity.type
_entity.pdbx_description
1 polymer ?
#
loop_
_entity_poly.entity_id
_entity_poly.type
_entity_poly.pdbx_seq_one_letter_code
_entity_poly.pdbx_strand_id
1 'polypeptide(L)'
;VRAVYDDAKEKLESLVLRKQPVKDDECYSIGVMEFHYSISDKAFGLSNEELTVLGEPEVICTSCLDVLEEYLSRHQNLARQVEGRLVFKAA
;
A
#
# COMPACT_ATOMS: atom_id res chain seq x y z
N VAL A 1 -4.12 6.56 4.42
CA VAL A 1 -4.02 6.75 2.96
C VAL A 1 -5.40 7.05 2.40
N ARG A 2 -5.50 7.91 1.39
CA ARG A 2 -6.72 8.15 0.60
C ARG A 2 -6.34 8.25 -0.87
N ALA A 3 -6.94 7.42 -1.71
CA ALA A 3 -6.76 7.38 -3.15
C ALA A 3 -8.11 7.59 -3.83
N VAL A 4 -8.14 8.41 -4.87
CA VAL A 4 -9.32 8.62 -5.72
C VAL A 4 -8.96 8.27 -7.14
N TYR A 5 -9.67 7.30 -7.69
CA TYR A 5 -9.55 6.86 -9.08
C TYR A 5 -10.77 7.33 -9.86
N ASP A 6 -10.54 7.90 -11.04
CA ASP A 6 -11.58 8.33 -11.97
C ASP A 6 -11.75 7.22 -13.04
N ASP A 7 -12.87 6.50 -12.97
CA ASP A 7 -13.13 5.36 -13.88
C ASP A 7 -13.31 5.83 -15.32
N ALA A 8 -13.91 7.00 -15.53
CA ALA A 8 -14.14 7.54 -16.86
C ALA A 8 -12.83 7.95 -17.55
N LYS A 9 -11.84 8.40 -16.77
CA LYS A 9 -10.51 8.79 -17.27
C LYS A 9 -9.47 7.68 -17.20
N GLU A 10 -9.83 6.53 -16.63
CA GLU A 10 -8.90 5.43 -16.32
C GLU A 10 -7.62 5.93 -15.63
N LYS A 11 -7.77 6.83 -14.65
CA LYS A 11 -6.63 7.53 -14.05
C LYS A 11 -6.78 7.74 -12.55
N LEU A 12 -5.67 7.59 -11.84
CA LEU A 12 -5.54 8.05 -10.46
C LEU A 12 -5.58 9.58 -10.41
N GLU A 13 -6.63 10.14 -9.83
CA GLU A 13 -6.84 11.59 -9.72
C GLU A 13 -6.12 12.19 -8.51
N SER A 14 -6.08 11.48 -7.38
CA SER A 14 -5.33 11.94 -6.21
C SER A 14 -4.88 10.79 -5.31
N LEU A 15 -3.73 10.97 -4.67
CA LEU A 15 -3.19 10.10 -3.64
C LEU A 15 -2.65 10.92 -2.48
N VAL A 16 -3.17 10.64 -1.27
CA VAL A 16 -2.84 11.35 -0.04
C VAL A 16 -2.33 10.36 1.01
N LEU A 17 -1.11 10.59 1.47
CA LEU A 17 -0.47 9.86 2.55
C LEU A 17 -0.29 10.78 3.76
N ARG A 18 -0.72 10.33 4.95
CA ARG A 18 -0.60 11.13 6.21
C ARG A 18 -1.12 12.57 6.09
N LYS A 19 -2.24 12.77 5.38
CA LYS A 19 -2.88 14.07 5.11
C LYS A 19 -2.08 15.00 4.19
N GLN A 20 -1.01 14.52 3.55
CA GLN A 20 -0.23 15.25 2.58
C GLN A 20 -0.36 14.58 1.19
N PRO A 21 -0.47 15.34 0.10
CA PRO A 21 -0.39 14.78 -1.24
C PRO A 21 0.94 14.03 -1.41
N VAL A 22 0.88 12.86 -2.04
CA VAL A 22 2.09 12.18 -2.51
C VAL A 22 2.76 13.07 -3.56
N LYS A 23 4.08 13.18 -3.50
CA LYS A 23 4.88 13.94 -4.46
C LYS A 23 5.68 12.98 -5.32
N ASP A 24 5.73 13.27 -6.61
CA ASP A 24 6.39 12.41 -7.60
C ASP A 24 7.90 12.27 -7.33
N ASP A 25 8.54 13.32 -6.84
CA ASP A 25 9.99 13.35 -6.57
C ASP A 25 10.37 12.90 -5.14
N GLU A 26 9.40 12.44 -4.33
CA GLU A 26 9.67 11.91 -3.00
C GLU A 26 9.73 10.37 -3.00
N CYS A 27 10.71 9.82 -2.28
CA CYS A 27 10.80 8.38 -2.08
C CYS A 27 10.00 7.95 -0.85
N TYR A 28 9.30 6.82 -0.97
CA TYR A 28 8.47 6.25 0.10
C TYR A 28 8.87 4.79 0.35
N SER A 29 8.87 4.38 1.62
CA SER A 29 8.99 2.97 1.99
C SER A 29 7.61 2.34 2.09
N ILE A 30 7.45 1.15 1.51
CA ILE A 30 6.20 0.38 1.53
C ILE A 30 6.46 -1.01 2.13
N GLY A 31 5.45 -1.55 2.81
CA GLY A 31 5.42 -2.95 3.21
C GLY A 31 4.60 -3.75 2.21
N VAL A 32 5.16 -4.84 1.69
CA VAL A 32 4.51 -5.73 0.72
C VAL A 32 4.75 -7.19 1.10
N MET A 33 3.90 -8.08 0.60
CA MET A 33 4.11 -9.52 0.74
C MET A 33 5.28 -9.96 -0.15
N GLU A 34 6.06 -10.96 0.29
CA GLU A 34 7.15 -11.56 -0.49
C GLU A 34 6.68 -11.96 -1.91
N PHE A 35 5.51 -12.59 -2.02
CA PHE A 35 4.94 -12.95 -3.31
C PHE A 35 4.87 -11.76 -4.28
N HIS A 36 4.30 -10.62 -3.86
CA HIS A 36 4.19 -9.44 -4.72
C HIS A 36 5.54 -8.79 -5.00
N TYR A 37 6.50 -8.87 -4.07
CA TYR A 37 7.88 -8.42 -4.29
C TYR A 37 8.57 -9.26 -5.37
N SER A 38 8.44 -10.59 -5.32
CA SER A 38 9.05 -11.51 -6.31
C SER A 38 8.54 -11.33 -7.74
N ILE A 39 7.38 -10.68 -7.92
CA ILE A 39 6.79 -10.34 -9.22
C ILE A 39 6.52 -8.82 -9.33
N SER A 40 7.44 -8.00 -8.82
CA SER A 40 7.26 -6.54 -8.69
C SER A 40 6.93 -5.84 -10.01
N ASP A 41 7.50 -6.31 -11.11
CA ASP A 41 7.28 -5.81 -12.47
C ASP A 41 5.79 -5.90 -12.85
N LYS A 42 5.16 -7.04 -12.55
CA LYS A 42 3.75 -7.30 -12.84
C LYS A 42 2.83 -6.74 -11.80
N ALA A 43 3.23 -6.77 -10.53
CA ALA A 43 2.40 -6.35 -9.41
C ALA A 43 2.32 -4.82 -9.29
N PHE A 44 3.43 -4.12 -9.55
CA PHE A 44 3.57 -2.68 -9.32
C PHE A 44 4.05 -1.90 -10.56
N GLY A 45 4.49 -2.57 -11.63
CA GLY A 45 5.09 -1.89 -12.77
C GLY A 45 6.48 -1.34 -12.48
N LEU A 46 7.16 -1.85 -11.44
CA LEU A 46 8.47 -1.38 -10.99
C LEU A 46 9.48 -2.51 -11.00
N SER A 47 10.69 -2.24 -11.47
CA SER A 47 11.81 -3.18 -11.37
C SER A 47 12.27 -3.31 -9.91
N ASN A 48 13.02 -4.38 -9.61
CA ASN A 48 13.60 -4.53 -8.27
C ASN A 48 14.60 -3.41 -7.98
N GLU A 49 15.38 -2.97 -8.97
CA GLU A 49 16.30 -1.85 -8.83
C GLU A 49 15.58 -0.54 -8.48
N GLU A 50 14.40 -0.29 -9.07
CA GLU A 50 13.58 0.89 -8.74
C GLU A 50 13.00 0.80 -7.31
N LEU A 51 12.66 -0.40 -6.84
CA LEU A 51 12.15 -0.61 -5.48
C LEU A 51 13.24 -0.47 -4.41
N THR A 52 14.50 -0.74 -4.73
CA THR A 52 15.61 -0.74 -3.77
C THR A 52 16.48 0.52 -3.82
N VAL A 53 16.05 1.58 -4.51
CA VAL A 53 16.76 2.87 -4.59
C VAL A 53 17.08 3.45 -3.20
N LEU A 54 16.19 3.26 -2.22
CA LEU A 54 16.41 3.71 -0.85
C LEU A 54 17.25 2.74 0.01
N GLY A 55 17.50 1.53 -0.46
CA GLY A 55 18.18 0.47 0.25
C GLY A 55 17.59 -0.92 -0.02
N GLU A 56 18.29 -1.94 0.44
CA GLU A 56 17.84 -3.33 0.37
C GLU A 56 16.54 -3.54 1.17
N PRO A 57 15.64 -4.43 0.72
CA PRO A 57 14.41 -4.73 1.44
C PRO A 57 14.71 -5.41 2.78
N GLU A 58 13.96 -5.04 3.81
CA GLU A 58 14.04 -5.65 5.14
C GLU A 58 12.85 -6.60 5.36
N VAL A 59 13.12 -7.81 5.86
CA VAL A 59 12.07 -8.75 6.24
C VAL A 59 11.51 -8.36 7.61
N ILE A 60 10.32 -7.78 7.63
CA ILE A 60 9.64 -7.33 8.86
C ILE A 60 8.91 -8.48 9.57
N CYS A 61 8.39 -9.45 8.81
CA CYS A 61 7.72 -10.64 9.33
C CYS A 61 7.81 -11.79 8.33
N THR A 62 7.84 -13.03 8.81
CA THR A 62 7.83 -14.25 7.97
C THR A 62 6.44 -14.88 7.87
N SER A 63 5.47 -14.41 8.66
CA SER A 63 4.10 -14.91 8.71
C SER A 63 3.12 -13.77 8.90
N CYS A 64 2.19 -13.59 7.96
CA CYS A 64 1.10 -12.64 8.13
C CYS A 64 0.11 -13.09 9.21
N LEU A 65 0.01 -14.39 9.46
CA LEU A 65 -0.84 -14.92 10.52
C LEU A 65 -0.35 -14.40 11.88
N ASP A 66 0.95 -14.43 12.13
CA ASP A 66 1.54 -13.98 13.41
C ASP A 66 1.25 -12.48 13.63
N VAL A 67 1.34 -11.67 12.56
CA VAL A 67 0.99 -10.23 12.60
C VAL A 67 -0.49 -10.05 12.94
N LEU A 68 -1.38 -10.85 12.36
CA LEU A 68 -2.81 -10.80 12.63
C LEU A 68 -3.11 -11.27 14.06
N GLU A 69 -2.49 -12.34 14.54
CA GLU A 69 -2.67 -12.87 15.89
C GLU A 69 -2.19 -11.86 16.94
N GLU A 70 -1.01 -11.26 16.76
CA GLU A 70 -0.51 -10.22 17.65
C GLU A 70 -1.45 -9.01 17.66
N TYR A 71 -1.87 -8.54 16.48
CA TYR A 71 -2.74 -7.38 16.38
C TYR A 71 -4.11 -7.65 17.04
N LEU A 72 -4.78 -8.74 16.68
CA LEU A 72 -6.13 -9.04 17.16
C LEU A 72 -6.16 -9.45 18.63
N SER A 73 -5.14 -10.14 19.14
CA SER A 73 -5.05 -10.47 20.58
C SER A 73 -5.06 -9.22 21.46
N ARG A 74 -4.46 -8.11 20.99
CA ARG A 74 -4.39 -6.82 21.69
C ARG A 74 -5.58 -5.89 21.45
N HIS A 75 -6.44 -6.20 20.47
CA HIS A 75 -7.56 -5.35 20.05
C HIS A 75 -8.88 -6.13 20.03
N GLN A 76 -9.33 -6.56 21.21
CA GLN A 76 -10.59 -7.30 21.38
C GLN A 76 -11.80 -6.46 20.97
N ASN A 77 -12.80 -7.11 20.37
CA ASN A 77 -14.04 -6.48 19.89
C ASN A 77 -13.82 -5.31 18.90
N LEU A 78 -12.76 -5.40 18.08
CA LEU A 78 -12.48 -4.40 17.06
C LEU A 78 -13.64 -4.30 16.06
N ALA A 79 -14.31 -3.15 16.02
CA ALA A 79 -15.29 -2.82 15.01
C ALA A 79 -14.64 -1.90 13.96
N ARG A 80 -14.88 -2.18 12.67
CA ARG A 80 -14.37 -1.36 11.57
C ARG A 80 -15.42 -1.17 10.49
N GLN A 81 -15.36 -0.03 9.83
CA GLN A 81 -16.23 0.32 8.71
C GLN A 81 -15.37 0.68 7.50
N VAL A 82 -15.99 0.79 6.33
CA VAL A 82 -15.32 1.26 5.12
C VAL A 82 -14.94 2.74 5.32
N GLU A 83 -13.63 3.02 5.36
CA GLU A 83 -13.09 4.35 5.67
C GLU A 83 -12.92 5.26 4.45
N GLY A 84 -13.21 4.76 3.23
CA GLY A 84 -12.97 5.49 1.98
C GLY A 84 -11.48 5.68 1.66
N ARG A 85 -10.64 4.67 1.93
CA ARG A 85 -9.21 4.72 1.60
C ARG A 85 -8.93 4.65 0.11
N LEU A 86 -9.78 3.97 -0.65
CA LEU A 86 -9.78 3.93 -2.11
C LEU A 86 -11.23 4.22 -2.54
N VAL A 87 -11.40 5.23 -3.39
CA VAL A 87 -12.70 5.66 -3.89
C VAL A 87 -12.64 5.67 -5.41
N PHE A 88 -13.62 5.03 -6.03
CA PHE A 88 -13.83 5.07 -7.47
C PHE A 88 -14.92 6.10 -7.75
N LYS A 89 -14.60 7.10 -8.59
CA LYS A 89 -15.60 8.03 -9.12
C LYS A 89 -16.21 7.38 -10.34
N ALA A 90 -17.48 7.01 -10.22
CA ALA A 90 -18.28 6.53 -11.34
C ALA A 90 -18.43 7.64 -12.40
N ALA A 91 -18.58 7.21 -13.65
CA ALA A 91 -18.94 8.05 -14.79
C ALA A 91 -20.37 8.60 -14.66
#